data_AF-A0AAV5K049-F1
#
_entry.id   AF-A0AAV5K049-F1
#
_cell.length_a   1.000
_cell.length_b   1.000
_cell.length_c   1.000
_cell.angle_alpha   90.00
_cell.angle_beta   90.00
_cell.angle_gamma   90.00
#
_symmetry.space_group_name_H-M   'P 1'
#
loop_
_entity.id
_entity.type
_entity.pdbx_description
1 polymer ?
#
loop_
_entity_poly.entity_id
_entity_poly.type
_entity_poly.pdbx_seq_one_letter_code
_entity_poly.pdbx_strand_id
1 'polypeptide(L)'
;MNNFSPLAKILDENRLKEPPIMLEPGVDDNAQEAYQLWFDHDSLAKCYILASLENRLQKQHEKMATVKDITASLKKMFGQQNSTRQFAMKRLMSTKMTEGTPVHDDVMTMIGFINKLDSLGSKMDNETKIDAILSSLPDSFNQFVLNFNMNMMVVTLYKLCNMLQRVEELIKKEKLVIMIIEKGKSLKPKYKNKKRNFGNNKGFKQIPKGTAKKVKRDKSEDACHFCGKKGHWK
;
A
#
# COMPACT_ATOMS: atom_id res chain seq x y z
N MET A 1 29.87 4.16 27.57
CA MET A 1 30.71 5.36 27.39
C MET A 1 29.77 6.55 27.35
N ASN A 2 29.73 7.32 28.44
CA ASN A 2 28.87 8.49 28.54
C ASN A 2 29.45 9.57 27.62
N ASN A 3 28.79 9.83 26.50
CA ASN A 3 29.13 10.96 25.63
C ASN A 3 28.84 12.26 26.38
N PHE A 4 29.85 12.75 27.08
CA PHE A 4 29.87 14.11 27.62
C PHE A 4 29.91 15.06 26.42
N SER A 5 28.74 15.56 26.00
CA SER A 5 28.67 16.67 25.05
C SER A 5 28.72 17.96 25.86
N PRO A 6 29.77 18.79 25.75
CA PRO A 6 29.82 20.10 26.39
C PRO A 6 28.58 20.94 26.04
N LEU A 7 28.05 20.76 24.84
CA LEU A 7 26.82 21.37 24.35
C LEU A 7 25.58 20.94 25.13
N ALA A 8 25.45 19.66 25.49
CA ALA A 8 24.30 19.19 26.28
C ALA A 8 24.34 19.76 27.70
N LYS A 9 25.53 19.83 28.30
CA LYS A 9 25.74 20.42 29.62
C LYS A 9 25.45 21.93 29.61
N ILE A 10 25.90 22.66 28.59
CA ILE A 10 25.59 24.09 28.40
C ILE A 10 24.09 24.31 28.17
N LEU A 11 23.43 23.46 27.39
CA LEU A 11 21.98 23.58 27.13
C LEU A 11 21.13 23.24 28.38
N ASP A 12 21.55 22.25 29.18
CA ASP A 12 20.88 21.86 30.43
C ASP A 12 21.17 22.84 31.58
N GLU A 13 22.40 23.32 31.72
CA GLU A 13 22.81 24.30 32.74
C GLU A 13 22.19 25.67 32.49
N ASN A 14 22.08 26.10 31.22
CA ASN A 14 21.54 27.42 30.89
C ASN A 14 20.03 27.53 31.05
N ARG A 15 19.30 26.46 31.41
CA ARG A 15 17.82 26.41 31.54
C ARG A 15 17.19 27.46 30.62
N LEU A 16 17.13 27.23 29.31
CA LEU A 16 16.54 28.15 28.32
C LEU A 16 15.06 28.45 28.66
N LYS A 17 14.86 29.20 29.73
CA LYS A 17 13.61 29.72 30.25
C LYS A 17 13.17 30.77 29.27
N GLU A 18 11.86 30.94 29.17
CA GLU A 18 11.31 32.05 28.43
C GLU A 18 11.95 33.34 28.93
N PRO A 19 12.24 34.30 28.03
CA PRO A 19 12.81 35.58 28.43
C PRO A 19 11.96 36.14 29.58
N PRO A 20 12.59 36.64 30.67
CA PRO A 20 11.85 37.33 31.73
C PRO A 20 10.96 38.40 31.08
N ILE A 21 9.70 38.52 31.54
CA ILE A 21 8.75 39.50 31.02
C ILE A 21 9.44 40.88 31.07
N MET A 22 9.45 41.60 29.93
CA MET A 22 9.95 42.97 29.87
C MET A 22 9.26 43.78 30.97
N LEU A 23 10.02 44.26 31.94
CA LEU A 23 9.46 45.00 33.06
C LEU A 23 9.15 46.42 32.61
N GLU A 24 7.95 46.90 32.98
CA GLU A 24 7.57 48.29 32.79
C GLU A 24 8.55 49.24 33.50
N PRO A 25 8.69 50.50 33.06
CA PRO A 25 9.64 51.44 33.65
C PRO A 25 9.31 51.68 35.14
N GLY A 26 10.16 51.17 36.04
CA GLY A 26 10.05 51.39 37.49
C GLY A 26 10.29 50.18 38.42
N VAL A 27 10.93 49.10 37.96
CA VAL A 27 11.09 47.85 38.74
C VAL A 27 12.52 47.62 39.24
N ASP A 28 12.60 47.14 40.49
CA ASP A 28 13.70 46.54 41.27
C ASP A 28 14.97 46.15 40.48
N ASP A 29 16.13 46.70 40.91
CA ASP A 29 17.47 46.48 40.33
C ASP A 29 17.78 44.99 40.11
N ASN A 30 17.30 44.11 41.01
CA ASN A 30 17.47 42.66 40.91
C ASN A 30 16.91 42.06 39.62
N ALA A 31 15.83 42.62 39.10
CA ALA A 31 15.14 42.07 37.95
C ALA A 31 15.79 42.51 36.62
N GLN A 32 16.39 43.70 36.61
CA GLN A 32 17.24 44.17 35.52
C GLN A 32 18.54 43.35 35.45
N GLU A 33 19.17 43.08 36.59
CA GLU A 33 20.36 42.23 36.68
C GLU A 33 20.07 40.80 36.18
N ALA A 34 18.92 40.23 36.55
CA ALA A 34 18.49 38.91 36.09
C ALA A 34 18.26 38.85 34.56
N TYR A 35 17.71 39.89 33.95
CA TYR A 35 17.53 39.97 32.50
C TYR A 35 18.88 40.05 31.78
N GLN A 36 19.79 40.90 32.26
CA GLN A 36 21.11 41.07 31.66
C GLN A 36 21.91 39.75 31.70
N LEU A 37 21.88 39.06 32.85
CA LEU A 37 22.51 37.76 32.99
C LEU A 37 21.94 36.73 32.01
N TRP A 38 20.61 36.66 31.85
CA TRP A 38 19.98 35.78 30.86
C TRP A 38 20.42 36.12 29.43
N PHE A 39 20.45 37.41 29.07
CA PHE A 39 20.86 37.86 27.75
C PHE A 39 22.31 37.47 27.43
N ASP A 40 23.21 37.63 28.40
CA ASP A 40 24.62 37.25 28.24
C ASP A 40 24.77 35.74 28.04
N HIS A 41 24.01 34.92 28.77
CA HIS A 41 23.97 33.47 28.60
C HIS A 41 23.39 33.03 27.24
N ASP A 42 22.28 33.62 26.79
CA ASP A 42 21.68 33.33 25.48
C ASP A 42 22.63 33.75 24.34
N SER A 43 23.25 34.92 24.45
CA SER A 43 24.24 35.43 23.49
C SER A 43 25.45 34.49 23.38
N LEU A 44 25.99 34.04 24.52
CA LEU A 44 27.11 33.10 24.56
C LEU A 44 26.74 31.75 23.93
N ALA A 45 25.60 31.18 24.31
CA ALA A 45 25.11 29.93 23.74
C ALA A 45 24.83 30.05 22.23
N LYS A 46 24.34 31.20 21.77
CA LYS A 46 24.16 31.51 20.35
C LYS A 46 25.49 31.48 19.59
N CYS A 47 26.55 32.08 20.14
CA CYS A 47 27.89 32.02 19.55
C CYS A 47 28.38 30.57 19.40
N TYR A 48 28.24 29.74 20.43
CA TYR A 48 28.63 28.33 20.38
C TYR A 48 27.83 27.53 19.34
N ILE A 49 26.51 27.71 19.30
CA ILE A 49 25.65 27.03 18.33
C ILE A 49 26.05 27.44 16.93
N LEU A 50 26.12 28.74 16.63
CA LEU A 50 26.47 29.25 15.31
C LEU A 50 27.85 28.77 14.84
N ALA A 51 28.85 28.76 15.73
CA ALA A 51 30.19 28.24 15.43
C ALA A 51 30.21 26.72 15.16
N SER A 52 29.22 25.98 15.66
CA SER A 52 29.08 24.53 15.44
C SER A 52 28.32 24.19 14.15
N LEU A 53 27.69 25.17 13.49
CA LEU A 53 26.96 24.98 12.24
C LEU A 53 27.90 25.12 11.03
N GLU A 54 27.61 24.40 9.95
CA GLU A 54 28.31 24.61 8.68
C GLU A 54 28.01 26.01 8.10
N ASN A 55 28.96 26.61 7.38
CA ASN A 55 28.92 27.98 6.85
C ASN A 55 27.57 28.42 6.26
N ARG A 56 26.91 27.56 5.47
CA ARG A 56 25.60 27.88 4.86
C ARG A 56 24.51 28.03 5.92
N LEU A 57 24.49 27.13 6.90
CA LEU A 57 23.47 27.06 7.93
C LEU A 57 23.70 28.15 8.99
N GLN A 58 24.96 28.44 9.32
CA GLN A 58 25.35 29.56 10.16
C GLN A 58 24.83 30.89 9.59
N LYS A 59 25.12 31.19 8.32
CA LYS A 59 24.65 32.42 7.63
C LYS A 59 23.13 32.57 7.64
N GLN A 60 22.40 31.45 7.55
CA GLN A 60 20.94 31.45 7.57
C GLN A 60 20.37 31.78 8.96
N HIS A 61 21.07 31.44 10.04
CA HIS A 61 20.57 31.54 11.42
C HIS A 61 21.19 32.69 12.22
N GLU A 62 22.21 33.38 11.68
CA GLU A 62 22.93 34.49 12.34
C GLU A 62 22.00 35.63 12.81
N LYS A 63 20.98 35.94 12.00
CA LYS A 63 20.02 37.03 12.26
C LYS A 63 18.91 36.68 13.25
N MET A 64 18.80 35.43 13.69
CA MET A 64 17.77 35.03 14.65
C MET A 64 18.12 35.57 16.03
N ALA A 65 17.12 36.10 16.75
CA ALA A 65 17.34 36.86 17.98
C ALA A 65 17.88 35.98 19.10
N THR A 66 17.27 34.81 19.31
CA THR A 66 17.56 33.97 20.49
C THR A 66 18.03 32.56 20.13
N VAL A 67 18.66 31.88 21.08
CA VAL A 67 18.97 30.44 20.97
C VAL A 67 17.69 29.61 20.79
N LYS A 68 16.58 30.02 21.41
CA LYS A 68 15.27 29.38 21.25
C LYS A 68 14.83 29.40 19.78
N ASP A 69 14.97 30.54 19.10
CA ASP A 69 14.59 30.69 17.69
C ASP A 69 15.47 29.84 16.77
N ILE A 70 16.79 29.87 16.99
CA ILE A 70 17.75 29.07 16.22
C ILE A 70 17.44 27.58 16.41
N THR A 71 17.27 27.13 17.65
CA THR A 71 16.98 25.72 17.97
C THR A 71 15.63 25.29 17.41
N ALA A 72 14.61 26.14 17.47
CA ALA A 72 13.30 25.85 16.88
C ALA A 72 13.38 25.74 15.36
N SER A 73 14.11 26.63 14.69
CA SER A 73 14.35 26.57 13.24
C SER A 73 15.11 25.30 12.85
N LEU A 74 16.20 24.98 13.54
CA LEU A 74 16.98 23.77 13.30
C LEU A 74 16.13 22.51 13.52
N LYS A 75 15.32 22.46 14.58
CA LYS A 75 14.38 21.36 14.84
C LYS A 75 13.30 21.27 13.77
N LYS A 76 12.86 22.40 13.22
CA LYS A 76 11.92 22.44 12.08
C LYS A 76 12.56 21.95 10.78
N MET A 77 13.85 22.18 10.56
CA MET A 77 14.57 21.73 9.37
C MET A 77 14.98 20.25 9.46
N PHE A 78 15.58 19.86 10.59
CA PHE A 78 16.26 18.57 10.77
C PHE A 78 15.61 17.66 11.81
N GLY A 79 14.49 18.06 12.41
CA GLY A 79 13.85 17.28 13.46
C GLY A 79 13.53 15.85 12.99
N GLN A 80 13.81 14.87 13.85
CA GLN A 80 13.54 13.45 13.62
C GLN A 80 12.11 13.17 13.13
N GLN A 81 11.15 14.01 13.52
CA GLN A 81 9.76 13.92 13.08
C GLN A 81 9.60 14.13 11.57
N ASN A 82 10.38 15.01 10.94
CA ASN A 82 10.34 15.19 9.48
C ASN A 82 10.86 13.96 8.74
N SER A 83 11.98 13.39 9.19
CA SER A 83 12.53 12.16 8.63
C SER A 83 11.56 10.99 8.79
N THR A 84 10.98 10.84 9.99
CA THR A 84 9.99 9.79 10.28
C THR A 84 8.72 9.95 9.44
N ARG A 85 8.25 11.18 9.26
CA ARG A 85 7.09 11.51 8.42
C ARG A 85 7.37 11.19 6.95
N GLN A 86 8.53 11.61 6.43
CA GLN A 86 8.95 11.31 5.07
C GLN A 86 9.07 9.80 4.84
N PHE A 87 9.64 9.06 5.80
CA PHE A 87 9.73 7.61 5.75
C PHE A 87 8.36 6.95 5.70
N ALA A 88 7.44 7.31 6.62
CA ALA A 88 6.09 6.75 6.67
C ALA A 88 5.30 7.05 5.39
N MET A 89 5.37 8.30 4.90
CA MET A 89 4.73 8.71 3.64
C MET A 89 5.28 7.93 2.44
N LYS A 90 6.61 7.83 2.34
CA LYS A 90 7.26 7.07 1.27
C LYS A 90 6.82 5.61 1.32
N ARG A 91 6.79 5.00 2.51
CA ARG A 91 6.33 3.61 2.65
C ARG A 91 4.88 3.45 2.25
N LEU A 92 3.97 4.29 2.72
CA LEU A 92 2.56 4.25 2.34
C LEU A 92 2.39 4.30 0.80
N MET A 93 3.02 5.27 0.13
CA MET A 93 2.89 5.46 -1.32
C MET A 93 3.59 4.37 -2.16
N SER A 94 4.66 3.80 -1.64
CA SER A 94 5.43 2.74 -2.33
C SER A 94 4.90 1.33 -2.09
N THR A 95 3.98 1.14 -1.14
CA THR A 95 3.46 -0.19 -0.82
C THR A 95 2.63 -0.69 -1.99
N LYS A 96 3.01 -1.86 -2.50
CA LYS A 96 2.27 -2.61 -3.51
C LYS A 96 2.10 -4.02 -2.97
N MET A 97 0.87 -4.44 -2.85
CA MET A 97 0.52 -5.78 -2.42
C MET A 97 0.87 -6.76 -3.53
N THR A 98 1.38 -7.92 -3.14
CA THR A 98 1.78 -8.95 -4.09
C THR A 98 0.66 -9.96 -4.30
N GLU A 99 0.61 -10.52 -5.51
CA GLU A 99 -0.44 -11.49 -5.80
C GLU A 99 -0.22 -12.80 -5.02
N GLY A 100 -1.26 -13.24 -4.30
CA GLY A 100 -1.21 -14.46 -3.50
C GLY A 100 -0.71 -14.29 -2.07
N THR A 101 -0.27 -13.09 -1.65
CA THR A 101 -0.01 -12.81 -0.22
C THR A 101 -1.30 -12.43 0.50
N PRO A 102 -1.40 -12.73 1.82
CA PRO A 102 -2.56 -12.34 2.62
C PRO A 102 -2.79 -10.83 2.62
N VAL A 103 -3.96 -10.40 2.12
CA VAL A 103 -4.26 -8.96 1.98
C VAL A 103 -4.40 -8.26 3.34
N HIS A 104 -4.77 -9.02 4.39
CA HIS A 104 -4.97 -8.48 5.73
C HIS A 104 -3.70 -7.81 6.28
N ASP A 105 -2.57 -8.49 6.22
CA ASP A 105 -1.33 -8.04 6.87
C ASP A 105 -0.76 -6.82 6.16
N ASP A 106 -0.84 -6.80 4.83
CA ASP A 106 -0.44 -5.64 4.02
C ASP A 106 -1.33 -4.42 4.32
N VAL A 107 -2.66 -4.60 4.40
CA VAL A 107 -3.59 -3.51 4.75
C VAL A 107 -3.33 -2.99 6.17
N MET A 108 -3.11 -3.88 7.14
CA MET A 108 -2.80 -3.49 8.51
C MET A 108 -1.49 -2.72 8.61
N THR A 109 -0.49 -3.10 7.82
CA THR A 109 0.79 -2.38 7.72
C THR A 109 0.58 -0.96 7.18
N MET A 110 -0.25 -0.80 6.14
CA MET A 110 -0.60 0.52 5.59
C MET A 110 -1.38 1.38 6.60
N ILE A 111 -2.34 0.79 7.33
CA ILE A 111 -3.04 1.47 8.43
C ILE A 111 -2.05 1.94 9.49
N GLY A 112 -1.03 1.13 9.81
CA GLY A 112 0.07 1.52 10.69
C GLY A 112 0.81 2.77 10.22
N PHE A 113 1.15 2.87 8.93
CA PHE A 113 1.78 4.07 8.36
C PHE A 113 0.86 5.29 8.39
N ILE A 114 -0.43 5.10 8.08
CA ILE A 114 -1.45 6.16 8.14
C ILE A 114 -1.56 6.71 9.57
N ASN A 115 -1.73 5.84 10.56
CA ASN A 115 -1.81 6.24 11.97
C ASN A 115 -0.52 6.94 12.43
N LYS A 116 0.64 6.48 11.95
CA LYS A 116 1.92 7.15 12.21
C LYS A 116 1.94 8.56 11.63
N LEU A 117 1.50 8.77 10.39
CA LEU A 117 1.40 10.08 9.77
C LEU A 117 0.44 11.02 10.53
N ASP A 118 -0.73 10.51 10.92
CA ASP A 118 -1.70 11.28 11.71
C ASP A 118 -1.09 11.77 13.03
N SER A 119 -0.36 10.89 13.75
CA SER A 119 0.34 11.24 15.00
C SER A 119 1.46 12.28 14.81
N LEU A 120 2.00 12.38 13.59
CA LEU A 120 3.05 13.35 13.22
C LEU A 120 2.47 14.67 12.71
N GLY A 121 1.15 14.86 12.79
CA GLY A 121 0.44 16.05 12.34
C GLY A 121 0.13 16.07 10.84
N SER A 122 0.39 14.97 10.12
CA SER A 122 0.05 14.82 8.70
C SER A 122 -1.29 14.12 8.55
N LYS A 123 -2.37 14.81 8.95
CA LYS A 123 -3.72 14.27 8.88
C LYS A 123 -4.16 14.10 7.42
N MET A 124 -4.57 12.88 7.09
CA MET A 124 -5.22 12.57 5.81
C MET A 124 -6.72 12.43 6.03
N ASP A 125 -7.52 12.89 5.07
CA ASP A 125 -8.95 12.60 5.05
C ASP A 125 -9.19 11.10 4.80
N ASN A 126 -10.40 10.63 5.12
CA ASN A 126 -10.71 9.20 5.02
C ASN A 126 -10.71 8.67 3.59
N GLU A 127 -11.06 9.50 2.60
CA GLU A 127 -11.09 9.14 1.18
C GLU A 127 -9.67 8.88 0.68
N THR A 128 -8.74 9.81 0.90
CA THR A 128 -7.32 9.66 0.56
C THR A 128 -6.71 8.42 1.22
N LYS A 129 -7.10 8.11 2.46
CA LYS A 129 -6.63 6.90 3.18
C LYS A 129 -7.12 5.61 2.50
N ILE A 130 -8.36 5.59 2.04
CA ILE A 130 -8.95 4.46 1.31
C ILE A 130 -8.27 4.31 -0.06
N ASP A 131 -8.15 5.41 -0.80
CA ASP A 131 -7.55 5.41 -2.14
C ASP A 131 -6.11 4.94 -2.14
N ALA A 132 -5.33 5.29 -1.11
CA ALA A 132 -3.97 4.79 -0.93
C ALA A 132 -3.96 3.26 -0.84
N ILE A 133 -4.88 2.67 -0.07
CA ILE A 133 -5.00 1.20 0.07
C ILE A 133 -5.50 0.59 -1.24
N LEU A 134 -6.55 1.11 -1.86
CA LEU A 134 -7.09 0.58 -3.12
C LEU A 134 -6.03 0.61 -4.24
N SER A 135 -5.24 1.66 -4.31
CA SER A 135 -4.16 1.82 -5.30
C SER A 135 -2.97 0.88 -5.08
N SER A 136 -2.89 0.22 -3.92
CA SER A 136 -1.84 -0.76 -3.61
C SER A 136 -2.22 -2.19 -3.98
N LEU A 137 -3.50 -2.46 -4.26
CA LEU A 137 -4.01 -3.80 -4.48
C LEU A 137 -3.44 -4.45 -5.76
N PRO A 138 -3.31 -5.79 -5.78
CA PRO A 138 -2.95 -6.51 -6.99
C PRO A 138 -4.09 -6.50 -8.03
N ASP A 139 -3.76 -6.73 -9.30
CA ASP A 139 -4.73 -6.70 -10.41
C ASP A 139 -5.92 -7.64 -10.25
N SER A 140 -5.74 -8.74 -9.52
CA SER A 140 -6.83 -9.68 -9.19
C SER A 140 -7.99 -9.03 -8.42
N PHE A 141 -7.79 -7.86 -7.81
CA PHE A 141 -8.81 -7.09 -7.11
C PHE A 141 -9.46 -5.99 -7.96
N ASN A 142 -9.08 -5.82 -9.23
CA ASN A 142 -9.57 -4.72 -10.08
C ASN A 142 -11.11 -4.68 -10.20
N GLN A 143 -11.78 -5.84 -10.25
CA GLN A 143 -13.24 -5.90 -10.24
C GLN A 143 -13.84 -5.32 -8.94
N PHE A 144 -13.23 -5.59 -7.79
CA PHE A 144 -13.64 -5.01 -6.53
C PHE A 144 -13.43 -3.50 -6.52
N VAL A 145 -12.27 -3.01 -6.97
CA VAL A 145 -11.96 -1.58 -7.02
C VAL A 145 -12.95 -0.82 -7.90
N LEU A 146 -13.25 -1.32 -9.10
CA LEU A 146 -14.24 -0.73 -10.00
C LEU A 146 -15.62 -0.65 -9.33
N ASN A 147 -16.07 -1.74 -8.70
CA ASN A 147 -17.36 -1.77 -8.02
C ASN A 147 -17.40 -0.87 -6.79
N PHE A 148 -16.29 -0.78 -6.04
CA PHE A 148 -16.18 0.09 -4.88
C PHE A 148 -16.31 1.57 -5.27
N ASN A 149 -15.60 1.99 -6.32
CA ASN A 149 -15.62 3.35 -6.83
C ASN A 149 -16.99 3.72 -7.41
N MET A 150 -17.61 2.83 -8.18
CA MET A 150 -18.93 3.08 -8.79
C MET A 150 -20.05 3.25 -7.74
N ASN A 151 -19.96 2.56 -6.61
CA ASN A 151 -20.97 2.63 -5.55
C ASN A 151 -20.70 3.71 -4.50
N MET A 152 -19.64 4.53 -4.68
CA MET A 152 -19.27 5.62 -3.76
C MET A 152 -19.29 5.17 -2.28
N MET A 153 -18.73 3.98 -2.00
CA MET A 153 -18.83 3.38 -0.68
C MET A 153 -17.96 4.13 0.35
N VAL A 154 -18.59 4.88 1.24
CA VAL A 154 -17.90 5.46 2.40
C VAL A 154 -17.77 4.39 3.49
N VAL A 155 -16.54 3.95 3.75
CA VAL A 155 -16.23 2.91 4.75
C VAL A 155 -15.07 3.34 5.66
N THR A 156 -14.88 2.64 6.78
CA THR A 156 -13.68 2.79 7.60
C THR A 156 -12.56 1.87 7.08
N LEU A 157 -11.30 2.17 7.42
CA LEU A 157 -10.14 1.35 7.00
C LEU A 157 -10.28 -0.12 7.44
N TYR A 158 -10.78 -0.36 8.65
CA TYR A 158 -11.02 -1.71 9.16
C TYR A 158 -12.14 -2.44 8.40
N LYS A 159 -13.21 -1.71 8.03
CA LYS A 159 -14.29 -2.28 7.22
C LYS A 159 -13.80 -2.62 5.81
N LEU A 160 -12.97 -1.77 5.21
CA LEU A 160 -12.30 -2.05 3.94
C LEU A 160 -11.41 -3.30 4.04
N CYS A 161 -10.60 -3.43 5.09
CA CYS A 161 -9.77 -4.61 5.33
C CYS A 161 -10.59 -5.91 5.36
N ASN A 162 -11.72 -5.89 6.07
CA ASN A 162 -12.62 -7.05 6.13
C ASN A 162 -13.30 -7.35 4.78
N MET A 163 -13.59 -6.34 3.96
CA MET A 163 -14.13 -6.56 2.61
C MET A 163 -13.09 -7.21 1.71
N LEU A 164 -11.86 -6.70 1.74
CA LEU A 164 -10.74 -7.22 0.94
C LEU A 164 -10.43 -8.68 1.28
N GLN A 165 -10.44 -9.06 2.56
CA GLN A 165 -10.27 -10.47 2.96
C GLN A 165 -11.34 -11.39 2.36
N ARG A 166 -12.62 -10.98 2.37
CA ARG A 166 -13.69 -11.77 1.76
C ARG A 166 -13.49 -11.93 0.25
N VAL A 167 -13.07 -10.86 -0.42
CA VAL A 167 -12.74 -10.90 -1.85
C VAL A 167 -11.57 -11.83 -2.12
N GLU A 168 -10.53 -11.78 -1.28
CA GLU A 168 -9.37 -12.67 -1.38
C GLU A 168 -9.78 -14.16 -1.31
N GLU A 169 -10.68 -14.52 -0.39
CA GLU A 169 -11.22 -15.89 -0.29
C GLU A 169 -11.99 -16.32 -1.55
N LEU A 170 -12.75 -15.40 -2.16
CA LEU A 170 -13.48 -15.67 -3.40
C LEU A 170 -12.52 -15.88 -4.58
N ILE A 171 -11.50 -15.03 -4.71
CA ILE A 171 -10.45 -15.16 -5.73
C ILE A 171 -9.72 -16.50 -5.57
N LYS A 172 -9.39 -16.91 -4.34
CA LYS A 172 -8.77 -18.21 -4.06
C LYS A 172 -9.65 -19.37 -4.51
N LYS A 173 -10.96 -19.32 -4.25
CA LYS A 173 -11.93 -20.35 -4.69
C LYS A 173 -12.06 -20.39 -6.21
N GLU A 174 -12.12 -19.25 -6.88
CA GLU A 174 -12.21 -19.16 -8.34
C GLU A 174 -10.97 -19.76 -9.02
N LYS A 175 -9.77 -19.41 -8.54
CA LYS A 175 -8.50 -19.99 -9.03
C LYS A 175 -8.47 -21.52 -8.89
N LEU A 176 -8.99 -22.08 -7.79
CA LEU A 176 -9.09 -23.53 -7.60
C LEU A 176 -10.03 -24.19 -8.62
N VAL A 177 -11.17 -23.57 -8.91
CA VAL A 177 -12.13 -24.08 -9.90
C VAL A 177 -11.52 -24.09 -11.31
N ILE A 178 -10.81 -23.02 -11.70
CA ILE A 178 -10.13 -22.92 -13.01
C ILE A 178 -9.08 -24.03 -13.15
N MET A 179 -8.24 -24.25 -12.14
CA MET A 179 -7.24 -25.33 -12.16
C MET A 179 -7.85 -26.72 -12.32
N ILE A 180 -9.00 -27.00 -11.70
CA ILE A 180 -9.70 -28.29 -11.83
C ILE A 180 -10.20 -28.48 -13.27
N ILE A 181 -10.76 -27.44 -13.88
CA ILE A 181 -11.28 -27.47 -15.26
C ILE A 181 -10.14 -27.68 -16.27
N GLU A 182 -9.01 -26.98 -16.11
CA GLU A 182 -7.85 -27.11 -17.00
C GLU A 182 -7.20 -28.50 -16.92
N LYS A 183 -7.10 -29.07 -15.72
CA LYS A 183 -6.64 -30.47 -15.54
C LYS A 183 -7.62 -31.48 -16.13
N GLY A 184 -8.94 -31.24 -16.00
CA GLY A 184 -9.99 -32.07 -16.59
C GLY A 184 -9.96 -32.10 -18.12
N LYS A 185 -9.51 -31.03 -18.78
CA LYS A 185 -9.35 -30.95 -20.25
C LYS A 185 -8.17 -31.77 -20.80
N SER A 186 -7.31 -32.33 -19.95
CA SER A 186 -6.12 -33.09 -20.38
C SER A 186 -6.35 -34.59 -20.59
N LEU A 187 -7.56 -35.12 -20.34
CA LEU A 187 -7.88 -36.52 -20.61
C LEU A 187 -8.31 -36.70 -22.07
N LYS A 188 -7.34 -36.75 -22.99
CA LYS A 188 -7.57 -37.32 -24.33
C LYS A 188 -8.03 -38.77 -24.16
N PRO A 189 -9.18 -39.21 -24.72
CA PRO A 189 -9.57 -40.61 -24.64
C PRO A 189 -8.56 -41.44 -25.43
N LYS A 190 -7.78 -42.28 -24.72
CA LYS A 190 -6.97 -43.34 -25.36
C LYS A 190 -7.94 -44.33 -26.01
N TYR A 191 -8.23 -44.12 -27.30
CA TYR A 191 -8.82 -45.16 -28.14
C TYR A 191 -7.85 -46.35 -28.18
N LYS A 192 -8.14 -47.39 -27.39
CA LYS A 192 -7.49 -48.69 -27.50
C LYS A 192 -8.00 -49.37 -28.77
N ASN A 193 -7.33 -49.16 -29.90
CA ASN A 193 -7.55 -50.00 -31.08
C ASN A 193 -7.00 -51.40 -30.81
N LYS A 194 -7.91 -52.35 -30.59
CA LYS A 194 -7.60 -53.79 -30.53
C LYS A 194 -7.52 -54.31 -31.97
N LYS A 195 -6.32 -54.72 -32.38
CA LYS A 195 -5.99 -55.29 -33.70
C LYS A 195 -6.91 -56.46 -34.08
N ARG A 196 -7.26 -56.57 -35.38
CA ARG A 196 -7.41 -57.86 -36.07
C ARG A 196 -6.53 -57.83 -37.33
N ASN A 197 -5.56 -58.74 -37.37
CA ASN A 197 -4.80 -59.08 -38.58
C ASN A 197 -5.70 -59.86 -39.55
N PHE A 198 -5.67 -59.53 -40.83
CA PHE A 198 -5.77 -60.51 -41.92
C PHE A 198 -4.97 -59.98 -43.11
N GLY A 199 -4.14 -60.86 -43.68
CA GLY A 199 -3.11 -60.51 -44.65
C GLY A 199 -3.55 -60.54 -46.11
N ASN A 200 -2.59 -60.08 -46.92
CA ASN A 200 -2.31 -60.31 -48.34
C ASN A 200 -3.17 -59.68 -49.45
N ASN A 201 -2.41 -58.85 -50.19
CA ASN A 201 -2.28 -58.74 -51.64
C ASN A 201 -3.13 -57.76 -52.46
N LYS A 202 -2.37 -56.79 -53.02
CA LYS A 202 -2.33 -56.31 -54.42
C LYS A 202 -3.61 -55.75 -55.03
N GLY A 203 -3.56 -54.45 -55.36
CA GLY A 203 -4.44 -53.85 -56.36
C GLY A 203 -4.37 -52.33 -56.37
N PHE A 204 -3.68 -51.78 -57.36
CA PHE A 204 -3.60 -50.35 -57.64
C PHE A 204 -4.94 -49.77 -58.13
N LYS A 205 -5.08 -48.45 -57.92
CA LYS A 205 -5.76 -47.43 -58.76
C LYS A 205 -7.25 -47.08 -58.54
N GLN A 206 -7.37 -45.76 -58.33
CA GLN A 206 -8.33 -44.79 -58.90
C GLN A 206 -9.63 -44.45 -58.15
N ILE A 207 -9.67 -43.18 -57.77
CA ILE A 207 -10.86 -42.33 -57.63
C ILE A 207 -11.35 -42.01 -59.06
N PRO A 208 -12.66 -42.01 -59.33
CA PRO A 208 -13.30 -40.70 -59.54
C PRO A 208 -14.66 -40.51 -58.87
N LYS A 209 -14.95 -39.22 -58.75
CA LYS A 209 -16.12 -38.50 -58.23
C LYS A 209 -17.47 -38.98 -58.79
N GLY A 210 -18.48 -38.83 -57.93
CA GLY A 210 -19.78 -38.28 -58.32
C GLY A 210 -20.90 -39.29 -58.54
N THR A 211 -21.88 -39.31 -57.62
CA THR A 211 -23.30 -39.00 -57.89
C THR A 211 -24.11 -39.21 -56.62
N ALA A 212 -24.95 -38.22 -56.31
CA ALA A 212 -25.84 -38.23 -55.16
C ALA A 212 -26.88 -39.36 -55.27
N LYS A 213 -27.00 -40.18 -54.23
CA LYS A 213 -28.20 -40.97 -53.96
C LYS A 213 -28.70 -40.65 -52.55
N LYS A 214 -29.83 -39.92 -52.50
CA LYS A 214 -30.69 -39.80 -51.32
C LYS A 214 -31.07 -41.21 -50.87
N VAL A 215 -30.65 -41.59 -49.67
CA VAL A 215 -31.24 -42.73 -48.94
C VAL A 215 -31.71 -42.20 -47.59
N LYS A 216 -33.03 -42.23 -47.42
CA LYS A 216 -33.73 -41.95 -46.16
C LYS A 216 -33.12 -42.80 -45.05
N ARG A 217 -32.83 -42.19 -43.90
CA ARG A 217 -32.64 -42.92 -42.64
C ARG A 217 -33.74 -42.45 -41.69
N ASP A 218 -34.61 -43.38 -41.34
CA ASP A 218 -35.69 -43.21 -40.38
C ASP A 218 -35.17 -42.63 -39.07
N LYS A 219 -35.70 -41.47 -38.69
CA LYS A 219 -35.52 -40.86 -37.38
C LYS A 219 -36.73 -41.22 -36.54
N SER A 220 -36.76 -42.40 -35.96
CA SER A 220 -37.90 -42.76 -35.11
C SER A 220 -37.58 -43.73 -33.99
N GLU A 221 -36.45 -43.61 -33.28
CA GLU A 221 -36.30 -44.34 -32.00
C GLU A 221 -35.63 -43.62 -30.83
N ASP A 222 -35.24 -42.34 -30.93
CA ASP A 222 -34.67 -41.64 -29.78
C ASP A 222 -35.74 -40.95 -28.92
N ALA A 223 -35.74 -41.25 -27.61
CA ALA A 223 -36.66 -40.71 -26.62
C ALA A 223 -36.15 -39.37 -26.03
N CYS A 224 -37.05 -38.44 -25.74
CA CYS A 224 -36.72 -37.14 -25.16
C CYS A 224 -36.11 -37.28 -23.75
N HIS A 225 -34.98 -36.62 -23.49
CA HIS A 225 -34.27 -36.67 -22.20
C HIS A 225 -35.04 -36.09 -20.99
N PHE A 226 -36.09 -35.32 -21.22
CA PHE A 226 -36.89 -34.72 -20.14
C PHE A 226 -38.15 -35.53 -19.80
N CYS A 227 -38.75 -36.25 -20.77
CA CYS A 227 -40.03 -36.95 -20.58
C CYS A 227 -40.07 -38.41 -21.05
N GLY A 228 -39.02 -38.92 -21.67
CA GLY A 228 -38.89 -40.33 -22.07
C GLY A 228 -39.77 -40.80 -23.22
N LYS A 229 -40.54 -39.92 -23.88
CA LYS A 229 -41.38 -40.27 -25.04
C LYS A 229 -40.64 -40.07 -26.37
N LYS A 230 -40.84 -40.99 -27.33
CA LYS A 230 -40.36 -40.86 -28.72
C LYS A 230 -41.21 -39.80 -29.46
N GLY A 231 -40.56 -38.93 -30.24
CA GLY A 231 -41.26 -38.02 -31.18
C GLY A 231 -41.38 -36.54 -30.80
N HIS A 232 -40.85 -36.09 -29.65
CA HIS A 232 -40.83 -34.67 -29.28
C HIS A 232 -39.39 -34.16 -29.14
N TRP A 233 -39.03 -33.16 -29.95
CA TRP A 233 -37.77 -32.42 -29.85
C TRP A 233 -38.10 -30.96 -29.55
N LYS A 234 -37.81 -30.52 -28.32
CA LYS A 234 -37.55 -29.13 -27.97
C LYS A 234 -36.73 -29.09 -26.70
#